data_AF-V8N3T5-F1
#
_entry.id   AF-V8N3T5-F1
#
_cell.length_a   1.000
_cell.length_b   1.000
_cell.length_c   1.000
_cell.angle_alpha   90.00
_cell.angle_beta   90.00
_cell.angle_gamma   90.00
#
_symmetry.space_group_name_H-M   'P 1'
#
loop_
_entity.id
_entity.type
_entity.pdbx_description
1 polymer ?
#
loop_
_entity_poly.entity_id
_entity_poly.type
_entity_poly.pdbx_seq_one_letter_code
_entity_poly.pdbx_strand_id
1 'polypeptide(L)'
;MMVGILEGFEWEGIGFKKGPNLAVCSDELTHNLKGFTVMNEAERYDAVQHCRYVDEVVRNAPWTLSPEFLAEHRIDFVAHDDIPYSSAGSDDVYKHIKEAGG
;
A
#
# COMPACT_ATOMS: atom_id res chain seq x y z
N MET A 1 -3.50 5.47 -6.00
CA MET A 1 -2.52 4.35 -6.01
C MET A 1 -2.94 3.39 -4.92
N MET A 2 -2.63 2.09 -5.06
CA MET A 2 -3.00 1.06 -4.10
C MET A 2 -1.75 0.26 -3.79
N VAL A 3 -1.40 0.16 -2.51
CA VAL A 3 -0.19 -0.52 -2.05
C VAL A 3 -0.60 -1.67 -1.14
N GLY A 4 -0.15 -2.88 -1.47
CA GLY A 4 -0.31 -4.07 -0.64
C GLY A 4 0.70 -4.04 0.49
N ILE A 5 0.23 -4.27 1.71
CA ILE A 5 1.04 -4.18 2.92
C ILE A 5 0.78 -5.43 3.75
N LEU A 6 1.83 -6.14 4.12
CA LEU A 6 1.74 -7.39 4.88
C LEU A 6 2.20 -7.14 6.32
N GLU A 7 1.32 -7.46 7.26
CA GLU A 7 1.63 -7.54 8.68
C GLU A 7 1.76 -9.01 9.10
N GLY A 8 2.78 -9.35 9.89
CA GLY A 8 2.92 -10.63 10.58
C GLY A 8 2.96 -11.83 9.64
N PHE A 9 3.97 -11.88 8.76
CA PHE A 9 4.17 -13.01 7.83
C PHE A 9 4.45 -14.32 8.58
N GLU A 10 3.39 -15.04 8.97
CA GLU A 10 3.46 -16.38 9.55
C GLU A 10 2.83 -17.38 8.58
N TRP A 11 3.67 -18.22 7.99
CA TRP A 11 3.27 -19.27 7.05
C TRP A 11 2.97 -20.56 7.84
N GLU A 12 1.70 -20.94 7.96
CA GLU A 12 1.30 -22.22 8.56
C GLU A 12 0.74 -23.18 7.52
N GLY A 13 1.61 -24.07 7.01
CA GLY A 13 1.28 -25.35 6.39
C GLY A 13 0.52 -25.35 5.06
N ILE A 14 -0.53 -24.53 4.92
CA ILE A 14 -1.48 -24.52 3.80
C ILE A 14 -2.08 -23.12 3.48
N GLY A 15 -1.71 -22.05 4.18
CA GLY A 15 -2.24 -20.71 3.91
C GLY A 15 -1.64 -19.59 4.78
N PHE A 16 -1.97 -18.35 4.44
CA PHE A 16 -1.62 -17.16 5.24
C PHE A 16 -2.55 -17.07 6.46
N LYS A 17 -2.00 -16.82 7.66
CA LYS A 17 -2.81 -16.61 8.88
C LYS A 17 -3.67 -15.35 8.87
N LYS A 18 -3.16 -14.30 8.21
CA LYS A 18 -3.80 -13.01 7.96
C LYS A 18 -3.45 -12.61 6.54
N GLY A 19 -4.42 -12.17 5.76
CA GLY A 19 -4.20 -11.58 4.45
C GLY A 19 -3.67 -10.15 4.53
N PRO A 20 -3.20 -9.61 3.40
CA PRO A 20 -2.62 -8.27 3.33
C PRO A 20 -3.61 -7.19 3.75
N ASN A 21 -3.07 -6.19 4.44
CA ASN A 21 -3.67 -4.89 4.58
C ASN A 21 -3.47 -4.11 3.27
N LEU A 22 -4.49 -3.40 2.81
CA LEU A 22 -4.41 -2.63 1.58
C LEU A 22 -4.49 -1.14 1.88
N ALA A 23 -3.42 -0.43 1.54
CA ALA A 23 -3.32 1.00 1.75
C ALA A 23 -3.73 1.75 0.48
N VAL A 24 -4.66 2.69 0.65
CA VAL A 24 -5.26 3.46 -0.46
C VAL A 24 -5.01 4.94 -0.24
N CYS A 25 -4.34 5.59 -1.19
CA CYS A 25 -4.09 7.04 -1.14
C CYS A 25 -5.38 7.85 -1.30
N SER A 26 -5.39 9.04 -0.71
CA SER A 26 -6.47 10.01 -0.89
C SER A 26 -6.58 10.51 -2.34
N ASP A 27 -7.74 11.06 -2.68
CA ASP A 27 -7.96 11.69 -3.99
C ASP A 27 -7.04 12.89 -4.19
N GLU A 28 -6.86 13.72 -3.17
CA GLU A 28 -5.98 14.90 -3.23
C GLU A 28 -4.55 14.52 -3.60
N LEU A 29 -3.97 13.53 -2.90
CA LEU A 29 -2.63 13.04 -3.21
C LEU A 29 -2.56 12.42 -4.61
N THR A 30 -3.59 11.66 -4.99
CA THR A 30 -3.61 10.99 -6.30
C THR A 30 -3.71 12.01 -7.43
N HIS A 31 -4.52 13.06 -7.29
CA HIS A 31 -4.65 14.13 -8.29
C HIS A 31 -3.38 14.95 -8.42
N ASN A 32 -2.71 15.24 -7.30
CA ASN A 32 -1.47 16.02 -7.29
C ASN A 32 -0.26 15.27 -7.89
N LEU A 33 -0.18 13.95 -7.70
CA LEU A 33 1.04 13.18 -7.99
C LEU A 33 0.92 12.17 -9.14
N LYS A 34 -0.30 11.88 -9.61
CA LYS A 34 -0.54 10.97 -10.75
C LYS A 34 -1.60 11.49 -11.72
N GLY A 35 -2.64 12.16 -11.24
CA GLY A 35 -3.70 12.75 -12.05
C GLY A 35 -5.10 12.36 -11.61
N PHE A 36 -6.10 12.76 -12.40
CA PHE A 36 -7.50 12.61 -12.06
C PHE A 36 -7.93 11.16 -11.90
N THR A 37 -8.75 10.90 -10.89
CA THR A 37 -9.35 9.60 -10.60
C THR A 37 -10.78 9.56 -11.13
N VAL A 38 -11.15 8.44 -11.75
CA VAL A 38 -12.53 8.21 -12.20
C VAL A 38 -13.45 7.90 -11.01
N MET A 39 -12.96 7.08 -10.07
CA MET A 39 -13.65 6.75 -8.83
C MET A 39 -13.12 7.63 -7.69
N ASN A 40 -14.03 8.11 -6.85
CA ASN A 40 -13.66 8.87 -5.66
C ASN A 40 -12.96 7.97 -4.62
N GLU A 41 -12.29 8.57 -3.65
CA GLU A 41 -11.56 7.81 -2.63
C GLU A 41 -12.45 6.87 -1.80
N ALA A 42 -13.70 7.26 -1.51
CA ALA A 42 -14.65 6.44 -0.76
C ALA A 42 -15.10 5.20 -1.55
N GLU A 43 -15.38 5.34 -2.84
CA GLU A 43 -15.68 4.24 -3.75
C GLU A 43 -14.50 3.28 -3.87
N ARG A 44 -13.27 3.81 -3.87
CA ARG A 44 -12.07 2.96 -3.85
C ARG A 44 -11.93 2.21 -2.53
N TYR A 45 -12.19 2.84 -1.40
CA TYR A 45 -12.15 2.15 -0.10
C TYR A 45 -13.17 1.02 -0.05
N ASP A 46 -14.39 1.27 -0.54
CA ASP A 46 -15.45 0.27 -0.58
C ASP A 46 -15.13 -0.87 -1.57
N ALA A 47 -14.61 -0.56 -2.75
CA ALA A 47 -14.19 -1.56 -3.73
C ALA A 47 -13.12 -2.51 -3.16
N VAL A 48 -12.17 -1.97 -2.40
CA VAL A 48 -11.09 -2.73 -1.76
C VAL A 48 -11.59 -3.56 -0.60
N GLN A 49 -12.53 -3.04 0.19
CA GLN A 49 -13.11 -3.77 1.32
C GLN A 49 -13.85 -5.04 0.86
N HIS A 50 -14.35 -5.06 -0.38
CA HIS A 50 -14.99 -6.24 -0.96
C HIS A 50 -13.99 -7.23 -1.61
N CYS A 51 -12.69 -6.97 -1.56
CA CYS A 51 -11.68 -7.90 -2.04
C CYS A 51 -11.52 -9.09 -1.09
N ARG A 52 -11.69 -10.31 -1.61
CA ARG A 52 -11.59 -11.58 -0.86
C ARG A 52 -10.28 -11.77 -0.08
N TYR A 53 -9.20 -11.15 -0.57
CA TYR A 53 -7.84 -11.36 -0.05
C TYR A 53 -7.37 -10.23 0.87
N VAL A 54 -8.21 -9.22 1.12
CA VAL A 54 -7.86 -8.07 1.95
C VAL A 54 -8.51 -8.23 3.30
N ASP A 55 -7.73 -8.14 4.37
CA ASP A 55 -8.26 -8.18 5.73
C ASP A 55 -8.60 -6.78 6.25
N GLU A 56 -7.76 -5.79 5.97
CA GLU A 56 -7.93 -4.43 6.45
C GLU A 56 -7.62 -3.39 5.36
N VAL A 57 -8.37 -2.29 5.38
CA VAL A 57 -8.18 -1.17 4.44
C VAL A 57 -7.64 0.05 5.19
N VAL A 58 -6.41 0.43 4.88
CA VAL A 58 -5.78 1.64 5.42
C VAL A 58 -6.13 2.82 4.51
N ARG A 59 -6.93 3.74 5.05
CA ARG A 59 -7.40 4.95 4.35
C ARG A 59 -6.38 6.08 4.49
N ASN A 60 -6.38 7.02 3.54
CA ASN A 60 -5.46 8.16 3.51
C ASN A 60 -3.97 7.78 3.63
N ALA A 61 -3.58 6.72 2.92
CA ALA A 61 -2.19 6.28 2.92
C ALA A 61 -1.27 7.35 2.30
N PRO A 62 -0.07 7.58 2.87
CA PRO A 62 0.88 8.52 2.32
C PRO A 62 1.40 8.03 0.96
N TRP A 63 1.83 8.98 0.11
CA TRP A 63 2.38 8.64 -1.21
C TRP A 63 3.72 7.91 -1.13
N THR A 64 4.53 8.26 -0.13
CA THR A 64 5.79 7.62 0.19
C THR A 64 5.66 7.05 1.59
N LEU A 65 5.88 5.74 1.73
CA LEU A 65 5.78 5.06 3.03
C LEU A 65 6.97 5.50 3.89
N SER A 66 6.69 6.16 5.01
CA SER A 66 7.72 6.53 5.97
C SER A 66 7.98 5.39 6.97
N PRO A 67 9.18 5.29 7.57
CA PRO A 67 9.46 4.28 8.59
C PRO A 67 8.50 4.33 9.79
N GLU A 68 8.00 5.52 10.12
CA GLU A 68 7.00 5.72 11.18
C GLU A 68 5.67 5.06 10.82
N PHE A 69 5.22 5.20 9.58
CA PHE A 69 4.00 4.54 9.09
C PHE A 69 4.15 3.02 9.08
N LEU A 70 5.32 2.52 8.68
CA LEU A 70 5.65 1.09 8.74
C LEU A 70 5.62 0.57 10.19
N ALA A 71 6.17 1.32 11.14
CA ALA A 71 6.19 0.93 12.54
C ALA A 71 4.81 1.02 13.22
N GLU A 72 4.02 2.07 12.92
CA GLU A 72 2.67 2.28 13.45
C GLU A 72 1.73 1.13 13.06
N HIS A 73 1.81 0.72 11.80
CA HIS A 73 1.04 -0.39 11.25
C HIS A 73 1.77 -1.74 11.32
N ARG A 74 2.93 -1.85 12.00
CA ARG A 74 3.69 -3.12 12.12
C ARG A 74 3.84 -3.87 10.80
N ILE A 75 4.22 -3.12 9.77
CA ILE A 75 4.36 -3.59 8.41
C ILE A 75 5.69 -4.31 8.28
N ASP A 76 5.66 -5.59 7.93
CA ASP A 76 6.86 -6.39 7.72
C ASP A 76 7.28 -6.38 6.24
N PHE A 77 6.31 -6.41 5.32
CA PHE A 77 6.58 -6.41 3.88
C PHE A 77 5.65 -5.49 3.12
N VAL A 78 6.15 -4.91 2.04
CA VAL A 78 5.38 -4.07 1.11
C VAL A 78 5.36 -4.74 -0.25
N ALA A 79 4.17 -5.02 -0.74
CA ALA A 79 3.92 -5.57 -2.06
C ALA A 79 3.47 -4.47 -3.02
N HIS A 80 4.32 -4.17 -4.00
CA HIS A 80 4.03 -3.30 -5.12
C HIS A 80 4.74 -3.85 -6.37
N ASP A 81 4.24 -3.54 -7.57
CA ASP A 81 4.90 -3.91 -8.83
C ASP A 81 6.38 -3.50 -8.82
N ASP A 82 7.25 -4.32 -9.41
CA ASP A 82 8.71 -4.10 -9.42
C ASP A 82 9.15 -2.93 -10.31
N ILE A 83 8.21 -2.37 -11.09
CA ILE A 83 8.47 -1.21 -11.94
C ILE A 83 8.84 -0.01 -11.06
N PRO A 84 9.98 0.67 -11.31
CA PRO A 84 10.37 1.87 -10.58
C PRO A 84 9.25 2.90 -10.65
N TYR A 85 8.72 3.27 -9.49
CA TYR A 85 7.63 4.23 -9.44
C TYR A 85 8.19 5.63 -9.29
N SER A 86 8.47 6.26 -10.44
CA SER A 86 8.97 7.62 -10.51
C SER A 86 7.82 8.62 -10.29
N SER A 87 7.83 9.27 -9.14
CA SER A 87 6.82 10.28 -8.79
C SER A 87 7.35 11.23 -7.72
N ALA A 88 6.78 12.44 -7.65
CA ALA A 88 7.16 13.49 -6.71
C ALA A 88 8.64 13.90 -6.73
N GLY A 89 9.35 13.72 -7.85
CA GLY A 89 10.78 14.04 -7.96
C GLY A 89 11.72 12.96 -7.42
N SER A 90 11.20 11.78 -7.05
CA SER A 90 12.01 10.58 -6.79
C SER A 90 12.00 9.67 -8.02
N ASP A 91 13.16 9.09 -8.37
CA ASP A 91 13.27 8.06 -9.41
C ASP A 91 12.54 6.76 -9.00
N ASP A 92 12.47 6.49 -7.70
CA ASP A 92 11.71 5.36 -7.14
C ASP A 92 11.32 5.67 -5.68
N VAL A 93 10.01 5.82 -5.42
CA VAL A 93 9.48 6.06 -4.08
C VAL A 93 9.54 4.83 -3.17
N TYR A 94 9.86 3.65 -3.70
CA TYR A 94 9.97 2.39 -2.95
C TYR A 94 11.42 1.95 -2.74
N LYS A 95 12.40 2.72 -3.24
CA LYS A 95 13.81 2.34 -3.18
C LYS A 95 14.29 2.02 -1.77
N HIS A 96 13.93 2.85 -0.79
CA HIS A 96 14.31 2.65 0.61
C HIS A 96 13.66 1.40 1.22
N ILE A 97 12.51 0.97 0.71
CA ILE A 97 11.83 -0.25 1.16
C ILE A 97 12.47 -1.48 0.52
N LYS A 98 12.76 -1.41 -0.78
CA LYS A 98 13.50 -2.47 -1.50
C LYS A 98 14.89 -2.71 -0.89
N GLU A 99 15.56 -1.64 -0.45
CA GLU A 99 16.86 -1.73 0.25
C GLU A 99 16.73 -2.24 1.70
N ALA A 100 15.59 -2.02 2.35
CA ALA A 100 15.36 -2.41 3.75
C ALA A 100 14.86 -3.85 3.93
N GLY A 101 14.24 -4.47 2.93
CA GLY A 101 13.71 -5.84 3.06
C GLY A 101 13.09 -6.40 1.79
N GLY A 102 13.93 -7.02 0.96
CA GLY A 102 13.51 -8.02 -0.03
C GLY A 102 13.40 -9.41 0.58
#